data_AF-A0A942YU37-F1
#
_entry.id   AF-A0A942YU37-F1
#
_cell.length_a   1.000
_cell.length_b   1.000
_cell.length_c   1.000
_cell.angle_alpha   90.00
_cell.angle_beta   90.00
_cell.angle_gamma   90.00
#
_symmetry.space_group_name_H-M   'P 1'
#
loop_
_entity.id
_entity.type
_entity.pdbx_description
1 polymer ?
#
loop_
_entity_poly.entity_id
_entity_poly.type
_entity_poly.pdbx_seq_one_letter_code
_entity_poly.pdbx_strand_id
1 'polypeptide(L)' 'MPVRKQAITNIGWEIKRCLAEMKMTQTEFCEQYGIPLSRLSEIISGTRPNKKYRNKIIDILGIEEVVS' A
#
# COMPACT_ATOMS: atom_id res chain seq x y z
N MET A 1 2.60 1.31 -26.61
CA MET A 1 2.04 2.33 -25.70
C MET A 1 3.02 2.50 -24.55
N PRO A 2 3.55 3.69 -24.24
CA PRO A 2 4.38 3.84 -23.05
C PRO A 2 3.48 3.65 -21.82
N VAL A 3 3.75 2.60 -21.05
CA VAL A 3 3.08 2.34 -19.77
C VAL A 3 3.36 3.54 -18.87
N ARG A 4 2.37 4.42 -18.69
CA ARG A 4 2.50 5.57 -17.79
C ARG A 4 2.86 5.01 -16.41
N LYS A 5 4.09 5.25 -15.95
CA LYS A 5 4.50 4.94 -14.59
C LYS A 5 3.61 5.77 -13.67
N GLN A 6 2.55 5.17 -13.13
CA GLN A 6 1.78 5.80 -12.06
C GLN A 6 2.76 6.19 -10.97
N ALA A 7 2.67 7.45 -10.50
CA ALA A 7 3.50 7.92 -9.40
C ALA A 7 3.18 7.06 -8.18
N ILE A 8 4.13 6.22 -7.76
CA ILE A 8 4.02 5.43 -6.54
C ILE A 8 4.62 6.26 -5.43
N THR A 9 3.88 6.46 -4.34
CA THR A 9 4.37 7.16 -3.16
C THR A 9 5.43 6.33 -2.43
N ASN A 10 6.25 6.95 -1.58
CA ASN A 10 7.23 6.22 -0.77
C ASN A 10 6.58 5.08 0.04
N ILE A 11 5.42 5.34 0.64
CA ILE A 11 4.65 4.30 1.35
C ILE A 11 4.10 3.24 0.39
N GLY A 12 3.70 3.62 -0.82
CA GLY A 12 3.29 2.66 -1.83
C GLY A 12 4.40 1.67 -2.21
N TRP A 13 5.66 2.12 -2.17
CA TRP A 13 6.84 1.26 -2.35
C TRP A 13 7.07 0.34 -1.15
N GLU A 14 7.02 0.88 0.07
CA GLU A 14 7.17 0.09 1.29
C GLU A 14 6.08 -1.00 1.39
N ILE A 15 4.82 -0.67 1.10
CA ILE A 15 3.73 -1.64 1.05
C ILE A 15 4.06 -2.77 0.06
N LYS A 16 4.47 -2.43 -1.17
CA LYS A 16 4.82 -3.44 -2.18
C LYS A 16 6.01 -4.29 -1.76
N ARG A 17 6.98 -3.71 -1.07
CA ARG A 17 8.14 -4.43 -0.52
C ARG A 17 7.70 -5.43 0.54
N CYS A 18 6.93 -5.02 1.56
CA CYS A 18 6.44 -5.92 2.60
C CYS A 18 5.57 -7.05 2.01
N LEU A 19 4.70 -6.73 1.05
CA LEU A 19 3.90 -7.73 0.35
C LEU A 19 4.77 -8.76 -0.38
N ALA A 20 5.85 -8.31 -1.04
CA ALA A 20 6.79 -9.20 -1.70
C ALA A 20 7.57 -10.08 -0.71
N GLU A 21 7.98 -9.52 0.43
CA GLU A 21 8.64 -10.27 1.52
C GLU A 21 7.71 -11.33 2.13
N MET A 22 6.42 -11.00 2.25
CA MET A 22 5.37 -11.93 2.70
C MET A 22 4.91 -12.91 1.61
N LYS A 23 5.44 -12.81 0.37
CA LYS A 23 4.98 -13.56 -0.81
C LYS A 23 3.47 -13.49 -1.02
N MET A 24 2.89 -12.33 -0.74
CA MET A 24 1.46 -12.10 -0.73
C MET A 24 1.09 -11.09 -1.82
N THR A 25 0.02 -11.36 -2.56
CA THR A 25 -0.47 -10.41 -3.56
C THR A 25 -1.28 -9.28 -2.91
N GLN A 26 -1.44 -8.16 -3.62
CA GLN A 26 -2.29 -7.05 -3.18
C GLN A 26 -3.74 -7.49 -2.92
N THR A 27 -4.24 -8.41 -3.74
CA THR A 27 -5.59 -8.96 -3.63
C THR A 27 -5.73 -9.81 -2.37
N GLU A 28 -4.82 -10.75 -2.16
CA GLU A 28 -4.84 -11.61 -0.96
C GLU A 28 -4.72 -10.79 0.32
N PHE A 29 -3.83 -9.80 0.35
CA PHE A 29 -3.71 -8.89 1.48
C PHE A 29 -5.00 -8.11 1.73
N CYS A 30 -5.61 -7.60 0.66
CA CYS A 30 -6.88 -6.89 0.75
C CYS A 30 -8.00 -7.77 1.30
N GLU A 31 -8.11 -9.01 0.84
CA GLU A 31 -9.10 -9.98 1.31
C GLU A 31 -8.85 -10.39 2.77
N GLN A 32 -7.60 -10.69 3.13
CA GLN A 32 -7.23 -11.12 4.49
C GLN A 32 -7.56 -10.06 5.54
N TYR A 33 -7.37 -8.77 5.24
CA TYR A 33 -7.55 -7.68 6.20
C TYR A 33 -8.83 -6.86 6.00
N GLY A 34 -9.70 -7.27 5.06
CA GLY A 34 -10.94 -6.59 4.72
C GLY A 34 -10.72 -5.17 4.19
N ILE A 35 -9.66 -4.97 3.41
CA ILE A 35 -9.29 -3.70 2.81
C ILE A 35 -9.75 -3.69 1.35
N PRO A 36 -10.52 -2.69 0.90
CA PRO A 36 -10.86 -2.57 -0.51
C PRO A 36 -9.61 -2.35 -1.38
N LEU A 37 -9.47 -3.13 -2.46
CA LEU A 37 -8.34 -3.01 -3.40
C LEU A 37 -8.19 -1.58 -3.96
N SER A 38 -9.32 -0.89 -4.18
CA SER A 38 -9.35 0.52 -4.59
C SER A 38 -8.68 1.44 -3.57
N ARG A 39 -8.91 1.24 -2.26
CA ARG A 39 -8.26 2.01 -1.19
C ARG A 39 -6.77 1.78 -1.18
N LEU A 40 -6.33 0.53 -1.35
CA LEU A 40 -4.91 0.19 -1.40
C LEU A 40 -4.24 0.87 -2.60
N SER A 41 -4.86 0.80 -3.78
CA SER A 41 -4.38 1.46 -5.00
C SER A 41 -4.32 2.98 -4.88
N GLU A 42 -5.33 3.60 -4.25
CA GLU A 42 -5.34 5.05 -3.94
C GLU A 42 -4.18 5.45 -3.02
N ILE A 43 -3.86 4.62 -2.02
CA ILE A 43 -2.74 4.86 -1.08
C ILE A 43 -1.40 4.71 -1.80
N ILE A 44 -1.24 3.66 -2.61
CA ILE A 44 -0.02 3.40 -3.37
C ILE A 44 0.24 4.54 -4.37
N SER A 45 -0.80 4.99 -5.07
CA SER A 45 -0.70 6.07 -6.07
C SER A 45 -0.76 7.49 -5.48
N GLY A 46 -1.07 7.63 -4.19
CA GLY A 46 -1.15 8.93 -3.51
C GLY A 46 -2.33 9.81 -3.94
N THR A 47 -3.33 9.26 -4.63
CA THR A 47 -4.46 10.04 -5.20
C THR A 47 -5.37 10.63 -4.13
N ARG A 48 -5.49 10.00 -2.95
CA ARG A 48 -6.23 10.54 -1.80
C ARG A 48 -5.53 10.26 -0.47
N PRO A 49 -5.53 11.23 0.48
CA PRO A 49 -5.03 11.02 1.83
C PRO A 49 -6.03 10.19 2.64
N ASN A 50 -6.04 8.87 2.40
CA ASN A 50 -6.92 7.95 3.12
C ASN A 50 -6.29 7.53 4.47
N LYS A 51 -6.12 8.51 5.37
CA LYS A 51 -5.35 8.37 6.62
C LYS A 51 -5.75 7.15 7.47
N LYS A 52 -7.05 6.84 7.55
CA LYS A 52 -7.56 5.69 8.32
C LYS A 52 -7.03 4.35 7.80
N TYR A 53 -7.09 4.13 6.49
CA TYR A 53 -6.66 2.87 5.87
C TYR A 53 -5.14 2.81 5.73
N ARG A 54 -4.50 3.95 5.45
CA ARG A 54 -3.05 4.06 5.46
C ARG A 54 -2.48 3.63 6.81
N ASN A 55 -2.97 4.20 7.92
CA ASN A 55 -2.49 3.82 9.24
C ASN A 55 -2.76 2.34 9.54
N LYS A 56 -3.94 1.82 9.19
CA LYS A 56 -4.24 0.38 9.34
C LYS A 56 -3.25 -0.51 8.57
N ILE A 57 -2.92 -0.15 7.33
CA ILE A 57 -1.99 -0.92 6.49
C ILE A 57 -0.57 -0.85 7.04
N ILE A 58 -0.13 0.34 7.45
CA ILE A 58 1.17 0.57 8.07
C ILE A 58 1.30 -0.26 9.35
N ASP A 59 0.27 -0.26 10.19
CA ASP A 59 0.20 -1.03 11.43
C ASP A 59 0.23 -2.55 11.16
N ILE A 60 -0.57 -3.03 10.21
CA ILE A 60 -0.59 -4.45 9.80
C ILE A 60 0.75 -4.91 9.25
N LEU A 61 1.35 -4.11 8.37
CA LEU A 61 2.62 -4.44 7.70
C LEU A 61 3.84 -4.13 8.58
N GLY A 62 3.64 -3.52 9.75
CA GLY A 62 4.73 -3.10 10.64
C GLY A 62 5.68 -2.11 9.98
N ILE A 63 5.18 -1.28 9.06
CA ILE A 63 6.01 -0.26 8.40
C ILE A 63 6.29 0.81 9.45
N GLU A 64 7.51 0.88 9.96
CA GLU A 64 7.92 2.03 10.75
C GLU A 64 7.97 3.23 9.81
N GLU A 65 7.05 4.18 9.96
CA GLU A 65 7.19 5.48 9.31
C GLU A 65 8.44 6.10 9.92
N VAL A 66 9.58 5.92 9.24
CA VAL A 66 10.87 6.46 9.67
C VAL A 66 10.73 7.97 9.54
N VAL A 67 10.27 8.61 10.61
CA VAL A 67 10.37 10.05 10.80
C VAL A 67 11.86 10.32 10.98
N SER A 68 12.55 10.56 9.87
CA SER A 68 13.83 11.26 9.84
C SER A 68 13.59 12.74 9.63
#